data_AF-A0A661IGM6-F1
#
_entry.id   AF-A0A661IGM6-F1
#
_cell.length_a   1.000
_cell.length_b   1.000
_cell.length_c   1.000
_cell.angle_alpha   90.00
_cell.angle_beta   90.00
_cell.angle_gamma   90.00
#
_symmetry.space_group_name_H-M   'P 1'
#
loop_
_entity.id
_entity.type
_entity.pdbx_description
1 polymer ?
#
loop_
_entity_poly.entity_id
_entity_poly.type
_entity_poly.pdbx_seq_one_letter_code
_entity_poly.pdbx_strand_id
1 'polypeptide(L)'
;RKTIGPKGAEGEDLNLWPLFSYRKGPQGTVDFYSLQLLPLHDEGLERNLYPLFWIIRYKRSPRGESIFDLLWGLFRVRKNPQETSWRFAFLFEGRTGQEFEELRLLGGLLCLREEKGRGEIRFFQFFKDH
;
A
#
# COMPACT_ATOMS: atom_id res chain seq x y z
N ARG A 1 15.13 -10.02 15.85
CA ARG A 1 16.49 -9.66 16.38
C ARG A 1 16.49 -8.16 16.65
N LYS A 2 17.00 -7.66 17.78
CA LYS A 2 17.01 -6.22 18.11
C LYS A 2 18.09 -5.50 17.29
N THR A 3 17.72 -4.75 16.24
CA THR A 3 18.67 -3.91 15.48
C THR A 3 18.78 -2.55 16.16
N ILE A 4 19.96 -2.24 16.70
CA ILE A 4 20.26 -0.98 17.37
C ILE A 4 20.72 0.04 16.32
N GLY A 5 19.86 1.01 16.00
CA GLY A 5 20.24 2.21 15.23
C GLY A 5 20.90 3.28 16.12
N PRO A 6 21.49 4.33 15.54
CA PRO A 6 22.20 5.35 16.31
C PRO A 6 21.23 6.13 17.23
N LYS A 7 21.60 6.21 18.52
CA LYS A 7 21.00 6.95 19.65
C LYS A 7 19.45 7.05 19.67
N GLY A 8 18.84 6.12 20.41
CA GLY A 8 17.56 6.35 21.12
C GLY A 8 16.30 5.81 20.46
N ALA A 9 16.37 5.30 19.23
CA ALA A 9 15.22 4.68 18.57
C ALA A 9 15.44 3.16 18.46
N GLU A 10 14.82 2.41 19.38
CA GLU A 10 14.83 0.96 19.34
C GLU A 10 13.96 0.48 18.17
N GLY A 11 14.55 -0.26 17.23
CA GLY A 11 13.79 -1.00 16.23
C GLY A 11 13.21 -2.27 16.84
N GLU A 12 11.97 -2.58 16.50
CA GLU A 12 11.29 -3.82 16.91
C GLU A 12 11.18 -4.75 15.71
N ASP A 13 11.46 -6.03 15.92
CA ASP A 13 11.42 -7.07 14.89
C ASP A 13 10.81 -8.34 15.48
N LEU A 14 9.61 -8.67 15.01
CA LEU A 14 8.81 -9.81 15.41
C LEU A 14 8.54 -10.66 14.18
N ASN A 15 9.03 -11.90 14.18
CA ASN A 15 8.83 -12.83 13.09
C ASN A 15 8.25 -14.13 13.64
N LEU A 16 7.03 -14.46 13.24
CA LEU A 16 6.36 -15.72 13.53
C LEU A 16 6.11 -16.44 12.22
N TRP A 17 7.14 -17.12 11.73
CA TRP A 17 7.06 -17.86 10.48
C TRP A 17 6.18 -19.13 10.64
N PRO A 18 5.31 -19.48 9.67
CA PRO A 18 5.04 -18.78 8.41
C PRO A 18 3.95 -17.70 8.51
N LEU A 19 3.38 -17.46 9.68
CA LEU A 19 2.16 -16.68 9.87
C LEU A 19 2.34 -15.19 9.58
N PHE A 20 3.38 -14.54 10.09
CA PHE A 20 3.65 -13.14 9.80
C PHE A 20 5.09 -12.71 10.12
N SER A 21 5.52 -11.60 9.52
CA SER A 21 6.66 -10.81 9.98
C SER A 21 6.23 -9.36 10.16
N TYR A 22 6.79 -8.73 11.19
CA TYR A 22 6.58 -7.35 11.57
C TYR A 22 7.93 -6.72 11.89
N ARG A 23 8.22 -5.59 11.26
CA ARG A 23 9.43 -4.82 11.49
C ARG A 23 9.09 -3.35 11.64
N LYS A 24 9.55 -2.75 12.73
CA LYS A 24 9.50 -1.32 12.99
C LYS A 24 10.92 -0.78 13.02
N GLY A 25 11.27 0.07 12.06
CA GLY A 25 12.59 0.67 12.00
C GLY A 25 12.75 1.85 12.96
N PRO A 26 14.00 2.25 13.25
CA PRO A 26 14.30 3.34 14.20
C PRO A 26 13.65 4.68 13.81
N GLN A 27 13.48 4.92 12.51
CA GLN A 27 12.93 6.17 12.00
C GLN A 27 11.40 6.13 11.86
N GLY A 28 10.73 5.12 12.40
CA GLY A 28 9.27 4.98 12.32
C GLY A 28 8.77 4.32 11.03
N THR A 29 9.65 3.70 10.24
CA THR A 29 9.21 2.76 9.19
C THR A 29 8.49 1.59 9.82
N VAL A 30 7.41 1.12 9.20
CA VAL A 30 6.72 -0.11 9.59
C VAL A 30 6.54 -0.98 8.37
N ASP A 31 6.93 -2.25 8.46
CA ASP A 31 6.68 -3.28 7.46
C ASP A 31 5.97 -4.45 8.14
N PHE A 32 4.89 -4.93 7.53
CA PHE A 32 4.17 -6.12 7.95
C PHE A 32 3.77 -6.97 6.74
N TYR A 33 3.93 -8.28 6.88
CA TYR A 33 3.56 -9.26 5.86
C TYR A 33 2.94 -10.49 6.52
N SER A 34 1.78 -10.95 6.04
CA SER A 34 1.18 -12.21 6.50
C SER A 34 1.51 -13.38 5.59
N LEU A 35 1.48 -14.59 6.15
CA LEU A 35 1.52 -15.88 5.47
C LEU A 35 2.69 -16.03 4.49
N GLN A 36 3.91 -15.78 4.96
CA GLN A 36 5.15 -16.02 4.24
C GLN A 36 5.42 -17.53 4.11
N LEU A 37 4.78 -18.15 3.12
CA LEU A 37 4.76 -19.60 2.94
C LEU A 37 6.13 -20.23 2.61
N LEU A 38 7.13 -19.43 2.22
CA LEU A 38 8.48 -19.93 1.93
C LEU A 38 9.50 -19.44 2.97
N PRO A 39 10.31 -20.34 3.57
CA PRO A 39 11.41 -19.98 4.47
C PRO A 39 12.71 -19.69 3.69
N LEU A 40 12.64 -19.10 2.50
CA LEU A 40 13.80 -18.96 1.62
C LEU A 40 14.43 -17.57 1.78
N HIS A 41 15.64 -17.55 2.36
CA HIS A 41 16.53 -16.39 2.41
C HIS A 41 17.52 -16.44 1.23
N ASP A 42 16.99 -16.51 0.01
CA ASP A 42 17.79 -16.47 -1.22
C ASP A 42 17.47 -15.17 -1.96
N GLU A 43 18.45 -14.25 -2.00
CA GLU A 43 18.32 -12.90 -2.55
C GLU A 43 17.81 -12.88 -4.01
N GLY A 44 18.06 -13.95 -4.78
CA GLY A 44 17.60 -14.06 -6.17
C GLY A 44 16.13 -14.43 -6.32
N LEU A 45 15.59 -15.21 -5.39
CA LEU A 45 14.19 -15.68 -5.38
C LEU A 45 13.25 -14.72 -4.66
N GLU A 46 13.75 -13.97 -3.67
CA GLU A 46 12.99 -12.98 -2.89
C GLU A 46 12.40 -11.85 -3.75
N ARG A 47 13.02 -11.45 -4.86
CA ARG A 47 12.47 -10.35 -5.66
C ARG A 47 11.28 -10.78 -6.53
N ASN A 48 11.25 -12.04 -6.97
CA ASN A 48 10.31 -12.51 -7.98
C ASN A 48 9.15 -13.32 -7.39
N LEU A 49 9.41 -14.13 -6.36
CA LEU A 49 8.40 -15.02 -5.81
C LEU A 49 7.77 -14.52 -4.51
N TYR A 50 8.48 -13.71 -3.73
CA TYR A 50 7.98 -13.15 -2.47
C TYR A 50 6.69 -12.34 -2.62
N PRO A 51 6.41 -11.65 -3.75
CA PRO A 51 5.08 -11.14 -4.04
C PRO A 51 4.01 -12.20 -3.89
N LEU A 52 4.18 -13.43 -4.40
CA LEU A 52 3.22 -14.53 -4.42
C LEU A 52 2.91 -15.17 -3.06
N PHE A 53 3.59 -14.76 -1.99
CA PHE A 53 3.49 -15.41 -0.68
C PHE A 53 3.13 -14.45 0.44
N TRP A 54 2.39 -13.37 0.16
CA TRP A 54 1.69 -12.65 1.20
C TRP A 54 0.24 -12.45 0.80
N ILE A 55 -0.66 -12.63 1.78
CA ILE A 55 -2.07 -12.30 1.62
C ILE A 55 -2.27 -10.83 1.97
N ILE A 56 -1.64 -10.38 3.05
CA ILE A 56 -1.73 -9.01 3.54
C ILE A 56 -0.33 -8.43 3.60
N ARG A 57 -0.19 -7.21 3.13
CA ARG A 57 1.00 -6.38 3.27
C ARG A 57 0.62 -5.02 3.79
N TYR A 58 1.32 -4.55 4.79
CA TYR A 58 1.21 -3.18 5.27
C TYR A 58 2.59 -2.54 5.36
N LYS A 59 2.70 -1.32 4.85
CA LYS A 59 3.91 -0.50 4.91
C LYS A 59 3.58 0.89 5.38
N ARG A 60 4.46 1.48 6.17
CA ARG A 60 4.42 2.89 6.56
C ARG A 60 5.79 3.50 6.46
N SER A 61 5.89 4.66 5.83
CA SER A 61 7.11 5.46 5.77
C SER A 61 7.18 6.43 6.96
N PRO A 62 8.39 6.92 7.32
CA PRO A 62 8.58 7.95 8.33
C PRO A 62 7.83 9.25 8.01
N ARG A 63 7.60 9.52 6.72
CA ARG A 63 6.93 10.73 6.21
C ARG A 63 5.41 10.68 6.36
N GLY A 64 4.87 9.60 6.93
CA GLY A 64 3.43 9.43 7.15
C GLY A 64 2.70 8.76 5.98
N GLU A 65 3.41 8.37 4.92
CA GLU A 65 2.81 7.59 3.84
C GLU A 65 2.57 6.16 4.31
N SER A 66 1.46 5.55 3.93
CA SER A 66 1.20 4.14 4.20
C SER A 66 0.51 3.46 3.04
N ILE A 67 0.78 2.16 2.91
CA ILE A 67 0.20 1.30 1.90
C ILE A 67 -0.31 0.06 2.62
N PHE A 68 -1.59 -0.24 2.41
CA PHE A 68 -2.19 -1.52 2.73
C PHE A 68 -2.50 -2.23 1.41
N ASP A 69 -2.13 -3.50 1.34
CA ASP A 69 -2.29 -4.36 0.18
C ASP A 69 -2.88 -5.69 0.63
N LEU A 70 -3.92 -6.11 -0.06
CA LEU A 70 -4.58 -7.40 0.13
C LEU A 70 -4.55 -8.15 -1.21
N LEU A 71 -4.21 -9.44 -1.15
CA LEU A 71 -4.22 -10.40 -2.26
C LEU A 71 -3.56 -9.82 -3.52
N TRP A 72 -2.25 -9.56 -3.46
CA TRP A 72 -1.45 -9.09 -4.60
C TRP A 72 -1.92 -7.77 -5.23
N GLY A 73 -2.70 -6.96 -4.50
CA GLY A 73 -3.26 -5.71 -5.00
C GLY A 73 -4.69 -5.84 -5.54
N LEU A 74 -5.37 -6.96 -5.30
CA LEU A 74 -6.82 -7.06 -5.48
C LEU A 74 -7.53 -5.93 -4.72
N PHE A 75 -7.09 -5.65 -3.50
CA PHE A 75 -7.50 -4.45 -2.79
C PHE A 75 -6.27 -3.71 -2.27
N ARG A 76 -6.20 -2.41 -2.50
CA ARG A 76 -5.09 -1.56 -2.10
C ARG A 76 -5.63 -0.27 -1.50
N VAL A 77 -5.07 0.17 -0.39
CA VAL A 77 -5.27 1.50 0.18
C VAL A 77 -3.92 2.17 0.30
N ARG A 78 -3.80 3.39 -0.21
CA ARG A 78 -2.64 4.26 0.00
C ARG A 78 -3.10 5.50 0.71
N LYS A 79 -2.34 5.92 1.71
CA LYS A 79 -2.52 7.19 2.39
C LYS A 79 -1.22 7.95 2.31
N ASN A 80 -1.26 9.19 1.88
CA ASN A 80 -0.16 10.13 2.03
C ASN A 80 -0.72 11.43 2.67
N PRO A 81 0.13 12.40 3.02
CA PRO A 81 -0.35 13.62 3.69
C PRO A 81 -1.32 14.48 2.87
N GLN A 82 -1.35 14.31 1.54
CA GLN A 82 -2.13 15.14 0.62
C GLN A 82 -3.43 14.45 0.18
N GLU A 83 -3.39 13.13 0.04
CA GLU A 83 -4.49 12.32 -0.48
C GLU A 83 -4.53 10.90 0.12
N THR A 84 -5.73 10.34 0.12
CA THR A 84 -5.98 8.91 0.34
C THR A 84 -6.59 8.33 -0.92
N SER A 85 -6.06 7.19 -1.37
CA SER A 85 -6.60 6.43 -2.49
C SER A 85 -6.89 5.00 -2.10
N TRP A 86 -7.97 4.42 -2.59
CA TRP A 86 -8.23 2.99 -2.51
C TRP A 86 -8.55 2.44 -3.90
N ARG A 87 -8.22 1.17 -4.13
CA ARG A 87 -8.47 0.48 -5.39
C ARG A 87 -8.94 -0.94 -5.10
N PHE A 88 -9.99 -1.36 -5.78
CA PHE A 88 -10.45 -2.73 -5.85
C PHE A 88 -10.35 -3.23 -7.29
N ALA A 89 -9.30 -4.01 -7.56
CA ALA A 89 -8.94 -4.53 -8.88
C ALA A 89 -8.94 -3.42 -9.95
N PHE A 90 -9.38 -3.75 -11.16
CA PHE A 90 -9.68 -2.77 -12.20
C PHE A 90 -11.10 -2.19 -12.05
N LEU A 91 -11.90 -2.66 -11.09
CA LEU A 91 -13.33 -2.35 -11.02
C LEU A 91 -13.59 -0.97 -10.44
N PHE A 92 -12.89 -0.62 -9.35
CA PHE A 92 -13.14 0.61 -8.61
C PHE A 92 -11.82 1.22 -8.14
N GLU A 93 -11.72 2.54 -8.24
CA GLU A 93 -10.66 3.32 -7.62
C GLU A 93 -11.25 4.61 -7.06
N GLY A 94 -11.07 4.86 -5.77
CA GLY A 94 -11.45 6.11 -5.13
C GLY A 94 -10.23 6.90 -4.69
N ARG A 95 -10.25 8.22 -4.86
CA ARG A 95 -9.24 9.15 -4.37
C ARG A 95 -9.92 10.31 -3.67
N THR A 96 -9.41 10.68 -2.50
CA THR A 96 -9.89 11.80 -1.71
C THR A 96 -8.68 12.64 -1.32
N GLY A 97 -8.64 13.87 -1.80
CA GLY A 97 -7.69 14.89 -1.38
C GLY A 97 -8.37 15.96 -0.52
N GLN A 98 -7.64 17.03 -0.19
CA GLN A 98 -8.19 18.13 0.61
C GLN A 98 -9.31 18.91 -0.11
N GLU A 99 -9.24 19.01 -1.44
CA GLU A 99 -10.17 19.83 -2.24
C GLU A 99 -10.95 19.04 -3.28
N PHE A 100 -10.72 17.72 -3.38
CA PHE A 100 -11.33 16.89 -4.40
C PHE A 100 -11.69 15.49 -3.90
N GLU A 101 -12.73 14.92 -4.50
CA GLU A 101 -13.06 13.50 -4.44
C GLU A 101 -13.19 12.96 -5.86
N GLU A 102 -12.68 11.76 -6.10
CA GLU A 102 -12.70 11.13 -7.42
C GLU A 102 -13.01 9.64 -7.28
N LEU A 103 -13.99 9.15 -8.05
CA LEU A 103 -14.33 7.74 -8.18
C LEU A 103 -14.20 7.33 -9.64
N ARG A 104 -13.30 6.38 -9.91
CA ARG A 104 -13.13 5.74 -11.21
C ARG A 104 -13.69 4.34 -11.19
N LEU A 105 -14.38 3.99 -12.26
CA LEU A 105 -15.00 2.70 -12.48
C LEU A 105 -14.38 2.03 -13.71
N LEU A 106 -14.23 0.70 -13.65
CA LEU A 106 -13.79 -0.15 -14.76
C LEU A 106 -12.53 0.40 -15.45
N GLY A 107 -11.50 0.70 -14.66
CA GLY A 107 -10.20 1.16 -15.16
C GLY A 107 -10.22 2.58 -15.73
N GLY A 108 -11.24 3.39 -15.41
CA GLY A 108 -11.38 4.76 -15.91
C GLY A 108 -12.36 4.91 -17.07
N LEU A 109 -13.13 3.86 -17.40
CA LEU A 109 -14.23 3.96 -18.36
C LEU A 109 -15.24 5.03 -17.93
N LEU A 110 -15.50 5.14 -16.63
CA LEU A 110 -16.31 6.20 -16.03
C LEU A 110 -15.56 6.80 -14.85
N CYS A 111 -15.50 8.13 -14.80
CA CYS A 111 -14.88 8.89 -13.72
C CYS A 111 -15.88 9.94 -13.23
N LEU A 112 -16.20 9.88 -11.94
CA LEU A 112 -16.94 10.90 -11.22
C LEU A 112 -15.92 11.69 -10.41
N ARG A 113 -15.86 13.00 -10.59
CA ARG A 113 -14.95 13.85 -9.83
C ARG A 113 -15.73 15.03 -9.27
N GLU A 114 -15.54 15.31 -8.00
CA GLU A 114 -16.05 16.51 -7.36
C GLU A 114 -14.87 17.36 -6.90
N GLU A 115 -14.90 18.65 -7.24
CA GLU A 115 -13.88 19.60 -6.83
C GLU A 115 -14.57 20.91 -6.40
N LYS A 116 -14.38 21.32 -5.14
CA LYS A 116 -14.97 22.55 -4.57
C LYS A 116 -16.49 22.70 -4.82
N GLY A 117 -17.24 21.60 -4.70
CA GLY A 117 -18.70 21.57 -4.90
C GLY A 117 -19.15 21.56 -6.36
N ARG A 118 -18.23 21.40 -7.33
CA ARG A 118 -18.57 21.16 -8.75
C ARG A 118 -18.31 19.70 -9.09
N GLY A 119 -19.37 19.01 -9.51
CA GLY A 119 -19.29 17.65 -10.04
C GLY A 119 -18.99 17.63 -11.55
N GLU A 120 -18.07 16.77 -11.95
CA GLU A 120 -17.71 16.48 -13.34
C GLU A 120 -17.85 14.96 -13.57
N ILE A 121 -18.49 14.58 -14.67
CA ILE A 121 -18.58 13.19 -15.12
C ILE A 121 -17.78 13.07 -16.41
N ARG A 122 -16.78 12.18 -16.44
CA ARG A 122 -15.96 11.89 -17.62
C ARG A 122 -16.13 10.43 -18.04
N PHE A 123 -16.26 10.23 -19.34
CA PHE A 123 -16.27 8.91 -19.96
C PHE A 123 -14.93 8.67 -20.68
N PHE A 124 -14.47 7.42 -20.72
CA PHE A 124 -13.27 6.98 -21.44
C PHE A 124 -11.97 7.68 -21.01
N GLN A 125 -11.76 7.91 -19.72
CA GLN A 125 -10.50 8.41 -19.19
C GLN A 125 -9.51 7.27 -18.93
N PHE A 126 -9.18 6.53 -19.99
CA PHE A 126 -8.11 5.56 -19.96
C PHE A 126 -6.78 6.32 -20.08
N PHE A 127 -5.80 5.98 -19.23
CA PHE A 127 -4.43 6.50 -19.27
C PHE A 127 -4.26 7.95 -18.79
N LYS A 128 -4.00 8.10 -17.49
CA LYS A 128 -3.17 9.20 -16.98
C LYS A 128 -2.35 8.66 -15.82
N ASP A 129 -1.38 7.82 -16.14
CA ASP A 129 -0.31 7.44 -15.22
C ASP A 129 0.76 8.55 -15.30
N HIS A 130 1.05 9.15 -14.14
CA HIS A 130 2.20 10.05 -13.92
C HIS A 130 3.40 9.23 -13.46
#